data_AF-A0A1F8XSC5-F1
#
_entry.id   AF-A0A1F8XSC5-F1
#
_cell.length_a   1.000
_cell.length_b   1.000
_cell.length_c   1.000
_cell.angle_alpha   90.00
_cell.angle_beta   90.00
_cell.angle_gamma   90.00
#
_symmetry.space_group_name_H-M   'P 1'
#
loop_
_entity.id
_entity.type
_entity.pdbx_description
1 polymer ?
#
loop_
_entity_poly.entity_id
_entity_poly.type
_entity_poly.pdbx_seq_one_letter_code
_entity_poly.pdbx_strand_id
1 'polypeptide(L)'
;MQRALVLSSTKKPLMPCHPARARELLKKGKAAVYRKYPFTIILKYRVDGEVQPVELKVDPGSKVSGLAIVSKFSKGAVAIWGTNLKHRGDAIRMALASRRSLRRGRRNRKTRYRAPRFDNRTRPQGWLPPSLMSRVDNVVAWARKLIRFVPIYRIAVETVRFDTQLMQNPETSGVEYQRGELQGYEVREYLLEKWGRKCAYCDSEGIPLEAEHIHPRSKGGSDRVSNLTLACEECNKKKGNRDIREFLADDKPRLERIQAHTKTPLKDAAAVNAARYVIGRELKKLGLLVSFW
;
A
#
# COMPACT_ATOMS: atom_id res chain seq x y z
N MET A 1 -24.50 8.15 2.90
CA MET A 1 -25.34 8.45 4.08
C MET A 1 -24.61 7.94 5.32
N GLN A 2 -24.15 8.83 6.21
CA GLN A 2 -23.34 8.45 7.38
C GLN A 2 -24.24 8.34 8.62
N ARG A 3 -24.67 7.14 9.00
CA ARG A 3 -25.47 6.96 10.23
C ARG A 3 -24.61 7.17 11.48
N ALA A 4 -25.23 7.67 12.54
CA ALA A 4 -24.60 7.77 13.85
C ALA A 4 -24.60 6.39 14.52
N LEU A 5 -23.46 6.00 15.10
CA LEU A 5 -23.37 4.76 15.85
C LEU A 5 -24.06 4.94 17.21
N VAL A 6 -24.69 3.89 17.73
CA VAL A 6 -25.53 3.98 18.93
C VAL A 6 -25.15 2.89 19.92
N LEU A 7 -24.96 3.29 21.17
CA LEU A 7 -24.78 2.39 22.30
C LEU A 7 -25.98 2.46 23.25
N SER A 8 -26.30 1.34 23.90
CA SER A 8 -27.22 1.29 25.03
C SER A 8 -26.61 1.98 26.27
N SER A 9 -27.40 2.18 27.32
CA SER A 9 -26.94 2.70 28.61
C SER A 9 -25.86 1.81 29.25
N THR A 10 -25.85 0.52 28.92
CA THR A 10 -24.85 -0.47 29.35
C THR A 10 -23.67 -0.63 28.38
N LYS A 11 -23.54 0.27 27.39
CA LYS A 11 -22.50 0.26 26.35
C LYS A 11 -22.58 -0.94 25.38
N LYS A 12 -23.73 -1.62 25.30
CA LYS A 12 -23.98 -2.63 24.26
C LYS A 12 -24.21 -1.94 22.90
N PRO A 13 -23.63 -2.43 21.80
CA PRO A 13 -23.91 -1.91 20.46
C PRO A 13 -25.38 -2.08 20.06
N LEU A 14 -26.00 -0.99 19.58
CA LEU A 14 -27.33 -0.97 18.98
C LEU A 14 -27.25 -0.60 17.49
N MET A 15 -28.39 -0.66 16.80
CA MET A 15 -28.45 -0.28 15.39
C MET A 15 -28.09 1.19 15.15
N PRO A 16 -27.20 1.50 14.18
CA PRO A 16 -26.92 2.87 13.79
C PRO A 16 -28.17 3.59 13.28
N CYS A 17 -28.34 4.84 13.72
CA CYS A 17 -29.52 5.64 13.43
C CYS A 17 -29.22 6.80 12.47
N HIS A 18 -30.26 7.31 11.81
CA HIS A 18 -30.13 8.46 10.92
C HIS A 18 -29.63 9.71 11.70
N PRO A 19 -28.74 10.55 11.15
CA PRO A 19 -28.24 11.75 11.86
C PRO A 19 -29.32 12.68 12.41
N ALA A 20 -30.47 12.78 11.72
CA ALA A 20 -31.63 13.53 12.21
C ALA A 20 -32.13 12.99 13.56
N ARG A 21 -32.26 11.67 13.68
CA ARG A 21 -32.67 11.00 14.92
C ARG A 21 -31.63 11.16 16.02
N ALA A 22 -30.34 11.06 15.68
CA ALA A 22 -29.26 11.30 16.65
C ALA A 22 -29.33 12.73 17.22
N ARG A 23 -29.53 13.74 16.36
CA ARG A 23 -29.70 15.15 16.81
C ARG A 23 -30.92 15.33 17.68
N GLU A 24 -32.05 14.72 17.31
CA GLU A 24 -33.27 14.77 18.11
C GLU A 24 -33.07 14.16 19.52
N LEU A 25 -32.44 13.00 19.61
CA LEU A 25 -32.16 12.33 20.88
C LEU A 25 -31.23 13.15 21.78
N LEU A 26 -30.24 13.81 21.19
CA LEU A 26 -29.33 14.72 21.91
C LEU A 26 -30.05 15.98 22.40
N LYS A 27 -30.85 16.63 21.53
CA LYS A 27 -31.65 17.82 21.90
C LYS A 27 -32.63 17.54 23.03
N LYS A 28 -33.28 16.37 23.01
CA LYS A 28 -34.22 15.92 24.06
C LYS A 28 -33.53 15.40 25.33
N GLY A 29 -32.19 15.44 25.42
CA GLY A 29 -31.43 14.96 26.58
C GLY A 29 -31.45 13.43 26.80
N LYS A 30 -32.06 12.67 25.88
CA LYS A 30 -32.24 11.20 25.95
C LYS A 30 -30.98 10.40 25.60
N ALA A 31 -30.02 11.05 24.94
CA ALA A 31 -28.71 10.50 24.62
C ALA A 31 -27.60 11.50 25.00
N ALA A 32 -26.36 11.01 25.08
CA ALA A 32 -25.16 11.83 25.19
C ALA A 32 -24.16 11.47 24.09
N VAL A 33 -23.27 12.40 23.75
CA VAL A 33 -22.16 12.10 22.83
C VAL A 33 -21.16 11.21 23.58
N TYR A 34 -20.98 9.98 23.11
CA TYR A 34 -19.99 9.06 23.66
C TYR A 34 -18.62 9.28 23.02
N ARG A 35 -18.59 9.51 21.70
CA ARG A 35 -17.36 9.71 20.95
C ARG A 35 -17.60 10.56 19.71
N LYS A 36 -16.65 11.44 19.38
CA LYS A 36 -16.69 12.26 18.16
C LYS A 36 -16.32 11.48 16.90
N TYR A 37 -15.38 10.53 16.98
CA TYR A 37 -14.93 9.75 15.82
C TYR A 37 -14.57 8.29 16.14
N PRO A 38 -15.25 7.30 15.50
CA PRO A 38 -16.49 7.48 14.73
C PRO A 38 -17.59 8.10 15.60
N PHE A 39 -18.45 8.94 15.03
CA PHE A 39 -19.46 9.65 15.79
C PHE A 39 -20.45 8.64 16.40
N THR A 40 -20.48 8.61 17.73
CA THR A 40 -21.21 7.60 18.51
C THR A 40 -21.96 8.29 19.63
N ILE A 41 -23.24 7.99 19.76
CA ILE A 41 -24.09 8.43 20.88
C ILE A 41 -24.38 7.25 21.81
N ILE A 42 -24.58 7.54 23.09
CA ILE A 42 -25.02 6.57 24.09
C ILE A 42 -26.41 6.97 24.59
N LEU A 43 -27.35 6.02 24.60
CA LEU A 43 -28.70 6.22 25.11
C LEU A 43 -28.68 6.14 26.64
N LYS A 44 -29.43 7.01 27.33
CA LYS A 44 -29.46 7.03 28.80
C LYS A 44 -30.49 6.07 29.41
N TYR A 45 -31.51 5.71 28.65
CA TYR A 45 -32.72 5.05 29.15
C TYR A 45 -32.88 3.59 28.68
N ARG A 46 -32.10 3.16 27.69
CA ARG A 46 -32.31 1.88 27.00
C ARG A 46 -31.15 0.94 27.30
N VAL A 47 -31.45 -0.19 27.94
CA VAL A 47 -30.46 -1.22 28.33
C VAL A 47 -30.12 -2.16 27.18
N ASP A 48 -31.11 -2.51 26.35
CA ASP A 48 -30.94 -3.42 25.22
C ASP A 48 -31.90 -3.06 24.06
N GLY A 49 -31.72 -3.70 22.91
CA GLY A 49 -32.60 -3.54 21.77
C GLY A 49 -32.35 -4.53 20.65
N GLU A 50 -33.39 -4.74 19.84
CA GLU A 50 -33.29 -5.58 18.65
C GLU A 50 -32.25 -5.03 17.68
N VAL A 51 -31.43 -5.94 17.18
CA VAL A 51 -30.40 -5.67 16.18
C VAL A 51 -30.63 -6.58 14.99
N GLN A 52 -30.30 -6.09 13.81
CA GLN A 52 -30.26 -6.89 12.60
C GLN A 52 -28.80 -7.16 12.20
N PRO A 53 -28.51 -8.25 11.50
CA PRO A 53 -27.16 -8.56 11.05
C PRO A 53 -26.59 -7.46 10.13
N VAL A 54 -25.46 -6.87 10.51
CA VAL A 54 -24.68 -5.95 9.64
C VAL A 54 -23.28 -6.46 9.33
N GLU A 55 -22.85 -6.23 8.10
CA GLU A 55 -21.58 -6.69 7.55
C GLU A 55 -20.58 -5.54 7.47
N LEU A 56 -19.35 -5.79 7.89
CA LEU A 56 -18.22 -4.89 7.61
C LEU A 56 -17.58 -5.29 6.29
N LYS A 57 -17.69 -4.44 5.28
CA LYS A 57 -16.94 -4.56 4.02
C LYS A 57 -15.63 -3.79 4.11
N VAL A 58 -14.55 -4.45 3.73
CA VAL A 58 -13.19 -3.92 3.67
C VAL A 58 -12.74 -3.97 2.23
N ASP A 59 -12.38 -2.82 1.66
CA ASP A 59 -11.74 -2.66 0.36
C ASP A 59 -10.27 -2.24 0.60
N PRO A 60 -9.30 -3.18 0.49
CA PRO A 60 -7.89 -2.89 0.74
C PRO A 60 -7.20 -2.18 -0.44
N GLY A 61 -6.91 -0.88 -0.29
CA GLY A 61 -6.02 -0.16 -1.20
C GLY A 61 -4.59 0.09 -0.66
N SER A 62 -3.71 0.51 -1.57
CA SER A 62 -2.28 0.77 -1.26
C SER A 62 -2.07 2.00 -0.36
N LYS A 63 -2.81 3.08 -0.63
CA LYS A 63 -2.74 4.36 0.10
C LYS A 63 -3.92 4.56 1.05
N VAL A 64 -5.09 4.08 0.63
CA VAL A 64 -6.35 4.23 1.36
C VAL A 64 -7.08 2.91 1.30
N SER A 65 -7.64 2.45 2.42
CA SER A 65 -8.61 1.35 2.44
C SER A 65 -10.01 1.89 2.67
N GLY A 66 -10.97 1.45 1.85
CA GLY A 66 -12.38 1.67 2.09
C GLY A 66 -12.88 0.76 3.20
N LEU A 67 -13.62 1.31 4.16
CA LEU A 67 -14.35 0.54 5.16
C LEU A 67 -15.81 0.96 5.09
N ALA A 68 -16.72 -0.01 4.94
CA ALA A 68 -18.15 0.26 4.89
C ALA A 68 -18.91 -0.73 5.76
N ILE A 69 -19.91 -0.24 6.48
CA ILE A 69 -20.87 -1.09 7.20
C ILE A 69 -22.12 -1.16 6.34
N VAL A 70 -22.51 -2.36 5.97
CA VAL A 70 -23.63 -2.65 5.09
C VAL A 70 -24.68 -3.43 5.86
N SER A 71 -25.93 -3.02 5.71
CA SER A 71 -27.08 -3.72 6.27
C SER A 71 -28.03 -4.11 5.16
N LYS A 72 -28.63 -5.30 5.25
CA LYS A 72 -29.70 -5.71 4.34
C LYS A 72 -31.04 -5.21 4.87
N PHE A 73 -31.81 -4.57 4.01
CA PHE A 73 -33.21 -4.17 4.24
C PHE A 73 -34.09 -4.86 3.20
N SER A 74 -35.42 -4.77 3.33
CA SER A 74 -36.38 -5.34 2.37
C SER A 74 -36.13 -4.87 0.93
N LYS A 75 -35.68 -3.63 0.74
CA LYS A 75 -35.36 -3.04 -0.57
C LYS A 75 -33.92 -3.32 -1.08
N GLY A 76 -33.14 -4.14 -0.35
CA GLY A 76 -31.78 -4.50 -0.71
C GLY A 76 -30.71 -4.08 0.30
N ALA A 77 -29.44 -4.26 -0.08
CA ALA A 77 -28.29 -3.93 0.75
C ALA A 77 -28.01 -2.41 0.72
N VAL A 78 -27.88 -1.79 1.89
CA VAL A 78 -27.63 -0.36 2.03
C VAL A 78 -26.39 -0.13 2.90
N ALA A 79 -25.48 0.70 2.40
CA ALA A 79 -24.35 1.19 3.20
C ALA A 79 -24.85 2.20 4.25
N ILE A 80 -24.70 1.85 5.52
CA ILE A 80 -25.16 2.66 6.66
C ILE A 80 -24.05 3.53 7.26
N TRP A 81 -22.79 3.17 7.05
CA TRP A 81 -21.64 3.93 7.53
C TRP A 81 -20.45 3.63 6.64
N GLY A 82 -19.58 4.61 6.40
CA GLY A 82 -18.34 4.40 5.67
C GLY A 82 -17.21 5.31 6.12
N THR A 83 -15.98 4.89 5.86
CA THR A 83 -14.80 5.74 6.01
C THR A 83 -13.66 5.32 5.10
N ASN A 84 -12.79 6.29 4.80
CA ASN A 84 -11.56 6.09 4.04
C ASN A 84 -10.37 6.10 4.99
N LEU A 85 -9.82 4.92 5.24
CA LEU A 85 -8.67 4.72 6.11
C LEU A 85 -7.38 5.05 5.37
N LYS A 86 -6.81 6.23 5.64
CA LYS A 86 -5.51 6.64 5.09
C LYS A 86 -4.37 5.87 5.75
N HIS A 87 -3.54 5.21 4.95
CA HIS A 87 -2.37 4.47 5.41
C HIS A 87 -1.13 5.35 5.51
N ARG A 88 -0.23 4.99 6.43
CA ARG A 88 1.08 5.64 6.61
C ARG A 88 2.24 4.82 6.04
N GLY A 89 1.96 3.83 5.20
CA GLY A 89 2.96 2.90 4.67
C GLY A 89 4.11 3.60 3.94
N ASP A 90 3.83 4.65 3.16
CA ASP A 90 4.87 5.43 2.48
C ASP A 90 5.77 6.21 3.45
N ALA A 91 5.19 6.85 4.46
CA ALA A 91 5.95 7.55 5.49
C ALA A 91 6.85 6.58 6.28
N ILE A 92 6.34 5.39 6.62
CA ILE A 92 7.12 4.33 7.27
C ILE A 92 8.27 3.87 6.36
N ARG A 93 7.99 3.66 5.07
CA ARG A 93 9.04 3.31 4.08
C ARG A 93 10.13 4.38 4.05
N MET A 94 9.76 5.65 3.98
CA MET A 94 10.72 6.76 3.95
C MET A 94 11.54 6.83 5.24
N ALA A 95 10.92 6.66 6.40
CA ALA A 95 11.62 6.60 7.69
C ALA A 95 12.61 5.43 7.76
N LEU A 96 12.23 4.25 7.25
CA LEU A 96 13.11 3.08 7.15
C LEU A 96 14.29 3.32 6.20
N ALA A 97 14.04 3.98 5.06
CA ALA A 97 15.07 4.34 4.09
C ALA A 97 16.07 5.37 4.68
N SER A 98 15.57 6.41 5.32
CA SER A 98 16.39 7.41 6.03
C SER A 98 17.25 6.75 7.11
N ARG A 99 16.65 5.93 7.98
CA ARG A 99 17.37 5.20 9.03
C ARG A 99 18.44 4.27 8.45
N ARG A 100 18.17 3.62 7.31
CA ARG A 100 19.16 2.79 6.60
C ARG A 100 20.32 3.65 6.10
N SER A 101 20.05 4.80 5.51
CA SER A 101 21.06 5.74 5.00
C SER A 101 21.99 6.20 6.12
N LEU A 102 21.44 6.69 7.24
CA LEU A 102 22.23 7.14 8.40
C LEU A 102 23.13 6.02 8.96
N ARG A 103 22.61 4.80 9.06
CA ARG A 103 23.40 3.64 9.49
C ARG A 103 24.54 3.31 8.54
N ARG A 104 24.31 3.42 7.22
CA ARG A 104 25.35 3.22 6.20
C ARG A 104 26.43 4.29 6.32
N GLY A 105 26.04 5.56 6.39
CA GLY A 105 26.98 6.67 6.55
C GLY A 105 27.81 6.58 7.84
N ARG A 106 27.20 6.17 8.95
CA ARG A 106 27.94 5.89 10.19
C ARG A 106 28.95 4.75 10.01
N ARG A 107 28.55 3.64 9.38
CA ARG A 107 29.45 2.50 9.18
C ARG A 107 30.63 2.86 8.28
N ASN A 108 30.40 3.58 7.19
CA ASN A 108 31.48 4.02 6.31
C ASN A 108 32.51 4.87 7.08
N ARG A 109 32.03 5.84 7.89
CA ARG A 109 32.92 6.72 8.66
C ARG A 109 33.58 6.09 9.88
N LYS A 110 32.94 5.12 10.54
CA LYS A 110 33.34 4.65 11.89
C LYS A 110 33.69 3.16 11.98
N THR A 111 33.45 2.37 10.92
CA THR A 111 33.66 0.91 10.96
C THR A 111 34.27 0.40 9.65
N ARG A 112 35.50 0.84 9.35
CA ARG A 112 36.22 0.59 8.09
C ARG A 112 36.36 -0.90 7.73
N TYR A 113 36.53 -1.77 8.72
CA TYR A 113 36.75 -3.22 8.52
C TYR A 113 35.60 -4.11 9.01
N ARG A 114 34.41 -3.54 9.25
CA ARG A 114 33.30 -4.35 9.77
C ARG A 114 32.62 -5.13 8.65
N ALA A 115 32.83 -6.45 8.63
CA ALA A 115 32.19 -7.36 7.70
C ALA A 115 30.64 -7.26 7.73
N PRO A 116 29.97 -7.42 6.58
CA PRO A 116 28.52 -7.47 6.52
C PRO A 116 28.00 -8.76 7.16
N ARG A 117 27.10 -8.61 8.14
CA ARG A 117 26.40 -9.75 8.77
C ARG A 117 25.06 -9.97 8.08
N PHE A 118 25.03 -10.80 7.05
CA PHE A 118 23.81 -11.13 6.31
C PHE A 118 22.93 -12.10 7.09
N ASP A 119 23.53 -13.05 7.81
CA ASP A 119 22.83 -14.09 8.57
C ASP A 119 21.99 -13.51 9.73
N ASN A 120 22.38 -12.35 10.25
CA ASN A 120 21.59 -11.62 11.26
C ASN A 120 20.30 -11.00 10.70
N ARG A 121 20.03 -11.11 9.39
CA ARG A 121 18.85 -10.53 8.73
C ARG A 121 17.84 -11.63 8.41
N THR A 122 17.37 -12.31 9.44
CA THR A 122 16.34 -13.35 9.30
C THR A 122 14.98 -12.72 8.99
N ARG A 123 14.27 -13.33 8.04
CA ARG A 123 12.86 -13.01 7.74
C ARG A 123 12.10 -14.33 7.81
N PRO A 124 11.20 -14.51 8.80
CA PRO A 124 10.45 -15.75 8.91
C PRO A 124 9.50 -15.92 7.72
N GLN A 125 9.04 -17.14 7.49
CA GLN A 125 8.06 -17.44 6.46
C GLN A 125 6.78 -16.60 6.70
N GLY A 126 6.28 -15.96 5.64
CA GLY A 126 5.12 -15.07 5.73
C GLY A 126 5.40 -13.67 6.30
N TRP A 127 6.67 -13.31 6.54
CA TRP A 127 7.04 -11.97 7.00
C TRP A 127 6.63 -10.88 6.00
N LEU A 128 5.93 -9.86 6.51
CA LEU A 128 5.68 -8.63 5.77
C LEU A 128 6.63 -7.50 6.22
N PRO A 129 7.08 -6.64 5.28
CA PRO A 129 7.75 -5.40 5.62
C PRO A 129 6.90 -4.52 6.56
N PRO A 130 7.51 -3.75 7.48
CA PRO A 130 6.76 -2.93 8.44
C PRO A 130 5.78 -1.94 7.78
N SER A 131 6.10 -1.44 6.59
CA SER A 131 5.20 -0.55 5.83
C SER A 131 3.93 -1.25 5.34
N LEU A 132 3.99 -2.56 5.05
CA LEU A 132 2.83 -3.36 4.67
C LEU A 132 2.09 -3.85 5.92
N MET A 133 2.82 -4.30 6.94
CA MET A 133 2.22 -4.75 8.20
C MET A 133 1.42 -3.62 8.87
N SER A 134 1.92 -2.37 8.85
CA SER A 134 1.16 -1.23 9.35
C SER A 134 -0.21 -1.06 8.67
N ARG A 135 -0.34 -1.42 7.38
CA ARG A 135 -1.65 -1.36 6.68
C ARG A 135 -2.60 -2.41 7.23
N VAL A 136 -2.10 -3.64 7.42
CA VAL A 136 -2.84 -4.74 8.05
C VAL A 136 -3.30 -4.32 9.44
N ASP A 137 -2.39 -3.80 10.26
CA ASP A 137 -2.67 -3.37 11.63
C ASP A 137 -3.71 -2.24 11.67
N ASN A 138 -3.63 -1.26 10.75
CA ASN A 138 -4.61 -0.18 10.66
C ASN A 138 -6.02 -0.73 10.39
N VAL A 139 -6.15 -1.66 9.43
CA VAL A 139 -7.44 -2.27 9.08
C VAL A 139 -7.99 -3.06 10.27
N VAL A 140 -7.17 -3.91 10.89
CA VAL A 140 -7.56 -4.72 12.05
C VAL A 140 -7.94 -3.84 13.24
N ALA A 141 -7.18 -2.79 13.52
CA ALA A 141 -7.48 -1.84 14.60
C ALA A 141 -8.82 -1.13 14.37
N TRP A 142 -9.14 -0.78 13.12
CA TRP A 142 -10.43 -0.21 12.76
C TRP A 142 -11.57 -1.21 12.84
N ALA A 143 -11.39 -2.43 12.34
CA ALA A 143 -12.39 -3.49 12.48
C ALA A 143 -12.71 -3.74 13.96
N ARG A 144 -11.68 -3.92 14.81
CA ARG A 144 -11.84 -4.07 16.26
C ARG A 144 -12.55 -2.88 16.90
N LYS A 145 -12.28 -1.66 16.43
CA LYS A 145 -12.96 -0.45 16.90
C LYS A 145 -14.45 -0.46 16.51
N LEU A 146 -14.78 -0.82 15.27
CA LEU A 146 -16.17 -0.83 14.79
C LEU A 146 -17.01 -1.91 15.45
N ILE A 147 -16.44 -3.10 15.70
CA ILE A 147 -17.11 -4.20 16.43
C ILE A 147 -17.58 -3.76 17.81
N ARG A 148 -16.87 -2.83 18.47
CA ARG A 148 -17.27 -2.28 19.77
C ARG A 148 -18.46 -1.32 19.71
N PHE A 149 -18.82 -0.81 18.54
CA PHE A 149 -19.83 0.23 18.38
C PHE A 149 -21.00 -0.17 17.49
N VAL A 150 -20.88 -1.30 16.79
CA VAL A 150 -21.86 -1.77 15.83
C VAL A 150 -21.98 -3.30 15.97
N PRO A 151 -23.20 -3.86 15.94
CA PRO A 151 -23.43 -5.31 16.03
C PRO A 151 -23.02 -6.05 14.73
N ILE A 152 -21.72 -6.03 14.40
CA ILE A 152 -21.17 -6.66 13.21
C ILE A 152 -21.17 -8.17 13.39
N TYR A 153 -21.80 -8.90 12.47
CA TYR A 153 -21.86 -10.37 12.51
C TYR A 153 -20.85 -11.04 11.57
N ARG A 154 -20.45 -10.36 10.49
CA ARG A 154 -19.47 -10.87 9.52
C ARG A 154 -18.63 -9.76 8.89
N ILE A 155 -17.48 -10.13 8.38
CA ILE A 155 -16.57 -9.24 7.65
C ILE A 155 -16.37 -9.79 6.23
N ALA A 156 -16.52 -8.95 5.22
CA ALA A 156 -16.19 -9.28 3.84
C ALA A 156 -15.00 -8.44 3.39
N VAL A 157 -13.95 -9.10 2.90
CA VAL A 157 -12.74 -8.46 2.41
C VAL A 157 -12.66 -8.61 0.90
N GLU A 158 -12.54 -7.51 0.19
CA GLU A 158 -12.33 -7.52 -1.26
C GLU A 158 -10.96 -8.13 -1.57
N THR A 159 -10.95 -9.11 -2.47
CA THR A 159 -9.74 -9.81 -2.92
C THR A 159 -9.14 -9.15 -4.14
N VAL A 160 -8.57 -7.98 -3.93
CA VAL A 160 -7.90 -7.24 -5.01
C VAL A 160 -6.71 -8.04 -5.55
N ARG A 161 -6.83 -8.57 -6.77
CA ARG A 161 -5.76 -9.25 -7.50
C ARG A 161 -5.34 -8.40 -8.70
N PHE A 162 -4.14 -7.83 -8.63
CA PHE A 162 -3.54 -7.19 -9.79
C PHE A 162 -2.62 -8.18 -10.51
N ASP A 163 -2.90 -8.48 -11.77
CA ASP A 163 -1.92 -9.16 -12.61
C ASP A 163 -0.93 -8.14 -13.17
N THR A 164 0.24 -8.05 -12.54
CA THR A 164 1.22 -7.02 -12.91
C THR A 164 1.87 -7.27 -14.27
N GLN A 165 1.85 -8.50 -14.80
CA GLN A 165 2.37 -8.78 -16.14
C GLN A 165 1.34 -8.35 -17.19
N LEU A 166 0.08 -8.77 -17.03
CA LEU A 166 -1.01 -8.37 -17.92
C LEU A 166 -1.24 -6.85 -17.93
N MET A 167 -1.11 -6.19 -16.78
CA MET A 167 -1.17 -4.72 -16.70
C MET A 167 -0.06 -4.00 -17.47
N GLN A 168 1.08 -4.66 -17.72
CA GLN A 168 2.18 -4.08 -18.49
C GLN A 168 2.14 -4.47 -19.96
N ASN A 169 1.66 -5.67 -20.27
CA ASN A 169 1.44 -6.13 -21.63
C ASN A 169 0.12 -6.93 -21.67
N PRO A 170 -0.98 -6.30 -22.13
CA PRO A 170 -2.30 -6.93 -22.18
C PRO A 170 -2.39 -8.20 -23.04
N GLU A 171 -1.46 -8.39 -23.98
CA GLU A 171 -1.45 -9.54 -24.87
C GLU A 171 -0.62 -10.71 -24.32
N THR A 172 -0.03 -10.57 -23.12
CA THR A 172 0.80 -11.62 -22.51
C THR A 172 0.01 -12.92 -22.38
N SER A 173 0.55 -14.02 -22.92
CA SER A 173 -0.11 -15.33 -22.85
C SER A 173 0.86 -16.51 -22.74
N GLY A 174 0.37 -17.63 -22.18
CA GLY A 174 1.08 -18.91 -22.14
C GLY A 174 2.50 -18.85 -21.57
N VAL A 175 3.48 -19.15 -22.44
CA VAL A 175 4.91 -19.25 -22.09
C VAL A 175 5.48 -17.90 -21.64
N GLU A 176 4.93 -16.77 -22.11
CA GLU A 176 5.42 -15.42 -21.77
C GLU A 176 5.25 -15.09 -20.27
N TYR A 177 4.26 -15.69 -19.58
CA TYR A 177 4.15 -15.58 -18.12
C TYR A 177 5.35 -16.20 -17.39
N GLN A 178 5.89 -17.28 -17.95
CA GLN A 178 7.03 -18.03 -17.40
C GLN A 178 8.36 -17.39 -17.80
N ARG A 179 8.38 -16.74 -18.97
CA ARG A 179 9.55 -16.10 -19.58
C ARG A 179 9.53 -14.59 -19.37
N GLY A 180 9.88 -14.16 -18.14
CA GLY A 180 10.00 -12.73 -17.82
C GLY A 180 11.16 -12.04 -18.54
N GLU A 181 11.18 -10.70 -18.49
CA GLU A 181 12.17 -9.81 -19.16
C GLU A 181 13.65 -10.14 -18.84
N LEU A 182 13.93 -10.89 -17.78
CA LEU A 182 15.28 -11.30 -17.35
C LEU A 182 15.54 -12.81 -17.48
N GLN A 183 14.64 -13.58 -18.09
CA GLN A 183 14.85 -15.02 -18.15
C GLN A 183 16.11 -15.35 -18.95
N GLY A 184 17.04 -16.08 -18.31
CA GLY A 184 18.32 -16.44 -18.91
C GLY A 184 19.38 -15.34 -18.88
N TYR A 185 19.11 -14.20 -18.22
CA TYR A 185 20.04 -13.07 -18.14
C TYR A 185 20.36 -12.64 -16.72
N GLU A 186 21.61 -12.28 -16.46
CA GLU A 186 21.91 -11.38 -15.37
C GLU A 186 21.46 -9.95 -15.70
N VAL A 187 21.08 -9.16 -14.69
CA VAL A 187 20.62 -7.76 -14.90
C VAL A 187 21.67 -6.94 -15.65
N ARG A 188 22.95 -7.14 -15.36
CA ARG A 188 24.04 -6.39 -16.01
C ARG A 188 24.19 -6.78 -17.46
N GLU A 189 24.13 -8.07 -17.78
CA GLU A 189 24.21 -8.58 -19.16
C GLU A 189 23.04 -8.10 -20.00
N TYR A 190 21.83 -8.20 -19.45
CA TYR A 190 20.63 -7.66 -20.09
C TYR A 190 20.78 -6.16 -20.41
N LEU A 191 21.31 -5.36 -19.47
CA LEU A 191 21.54 -3.94 -19.70
C LEU A 191 22.61 -3.68 -20.77
N LEU A 192 23.70 -4.46 -20.77
CA LEU A 192 24.75 -4.37 -21.78
C LEU A 192 24.22 -4.66 -23.19
N GLU A 193 23.39 -5.69 -23.34
CA GLU A 193 22.79 -6.02 -24.62
C GLU A 193 21.76 -4.97 -25.05
N LYS A 194 20.82 -4.63 -24.16
CA LYS A 194 19.74 -3.66 -24.42
C LYS A 194 20.25 -2.28 -24.84
N TRP A 195 21.33 -1.81 -24.21
CA TRP A 195 21.90 -0.49 -24.47
C TRP A 195 23.10 -0.55 -25.44
N GLY A 196 23.30 -1.68 -26.13
CA GLY A 196 24.35 -1.83 -27.15
C GLY A 196 25.77 -1.61 -26.62
N ARG A 197 26.01 -1.88 -25.33
CA ARG A 197 27.27 -1.62 -24.62
C ARG A 197 27.75 -0.17 -24.71
N LYS A 198 26.81 0.77 -24.79
CA LYS A 198 27.07 2.22 -24.88
C LYS A 198 26.52 2.95 -23.66
N CYS A 199 27.16 4.08 -23.34
CA CYS A 199 26.58 5.03 -22.41
C CYS A 199 25.29 5.61 -23.01
N ALA A 200 24.17 5.49 -22.32
CA ALA A 200 22.89 6.02 -22.81
C ALA A 200 22.86 7.56 -22.96
N TYR A 201 23.80 8.24 -22.31
CA TYR A 201 23.87 9.70 -22.23
C TYR A 201 24.88 10.35 -23.17
N CYS A 202 25.94 9.64 -23.56
CA CYS A 202 26.98 10.20 -24.45
C CYS A 202 27.40 9.25 -25.57
N ASP A 203 26.75 8.07 -25.66
CA ASP A 203 26.97 7.02 -26.65
C ASP A 203 28.39 6.43 -26.69
N SER A 204 29.27 6.81 -25.76
CA SER A 204 30.63 6.25 -25.62
C SER A 204 30.60 4.74 -25.39
N GLU A 205 31.51 4.04 -26.06
CA GLU A 205 31.69 2.58 -26.03
C GLU A 205 33.12 2.20 -25.61
N GLY A 206 33.35 0.93 -25.28
CA GLY A 206 34.69 0.44 -24.90
C GLY A 206 35.21 0.94 -23.55
N ILE A 207 34.38 1.64 -22.77
CA ILE A 207 34.72 2.18 -21.46
C ILE A 207 33.95 1.47 -20.33
N PRO A 208 34.42 1.55 -19.07
CA PRO A 208 33.65 1.05 -17.94
C PRO A 208 32.27 1.74 -17.84
N LEU A 209 31.21 0.93 -17.85
CA LEU A 209 29.83 1.37 -17.70
C LEU A 209 29.23 0.91 -16.36
N GLU A 210 28.45 1.80 -15.76
CA GLU A 210 27.73 1.61 -14.52
C GLU A 210 26.23 1.45 -14.81
N ALA A 211 25.56 0.59 -14.04
CA ALA A 211 24.11 0.51 -14.07
C ALA A 211 23.56 1.73 -13.32
N GLU A 212 22.83 2.60 -14.03
CA GLU A 212 22.32 3.85 -13.49
C GLU A 212 20.79 3.90 -13.49
N HIS A 213 20.22 4.52 -12.46
CA HIS A 213 18.79 4.71 -12.32
C HIS A 213 18.31 5.93 -13.12
N ILE A 214 17.43 5.70 -14.11
CA ILE A 214 16.79 6.75 -14.91
C ILE A 214 16.01 7.69 -13.98
N HIS A 215 15.05 7.17 -13.20
CA HIS A 215 14.47 7.86 -12.04
C HIS A 215 15.34 7.61 -10.81
N PRO A 216 15.97 8.63 -10.21
CA PRO A 216 16.93 8.45 -9.12
C PRO A 216 16.35 7.70 -7.92
N ARG A 217 17.13 6.77 -7.36
CA ARG A 217 16.75 6.01 -6.16
C ARG A 217 16.40 6.90 -4.97
N SER A 218 17.11 8.03 -4.79
CA SER A 218 16.85 9.02 -3.74
C SER A 218 15.48 9.69 -3.87
N LYS A 219 14.97 9.83 -5.10
CA LYS A 219 13.62 10.34 -5.43
C LYS A 219 12.57 9.22 -5.57
N GLY A 220 12.89 7.98 -5.19
CA GLY A 220 11.97 6.85 -5.18
C GLY A 220 12.01 5.95 -6.42
N GLY A 221 13.09 6.04 -7.22
CA GLY A 221 13.42 5.10 -8.29
C GLY A 221 13.40 3.63 -7.85
N SER A 222 12.86 2.77 -8.71
CA SER A 222 12.88 1.32 -8.49
C SER A 222 14.12 0.68 -9.09
N ASP A 223 14.56 -0.46 -8.54
CA ASP A 223 15.63 -1.29 -9.10
C ASP A 223 15.12 -2.19 -10.27
N ARG A 224 13.96 -1.87 -10.86
CA ARG A 224 13.44 -2.57 -12.05
C ARG A 224 14.32 -2.24 -13.25
N VAL A 225 14.51 -3.21 -14.12
CA VAL A 225 15.31 -3.05 -15.34
C VAL A 225 14.77 -1.95 -16.25
N SER A 226 13.45 -1.75 -16.25
CA SER A 226 12.78 -0.63 -16.92
C SER A 226 13.08 0.75 -16.33
N ASN A 227 13.79 0.85 -15.21
CA ASN A 227 14.27 2.10 -14.62
C ASN A 227 15.80 2.15 -14.61
N LEU A 228 16.47 1.19 -15.24
CA LEU A 228 17.92 1.10 -15.29
C LEU A 228 18.41 1.35 -16.72
N THR A 229 19.56 2.00 -16.80
CA THR A 229 20.31 2.24 -18.03
C THR A 229 21.80 2.01 -17.78
N LEU A 230 22.62 2.17 -18.83
CA LEU A 230 24.06 2.20 -18.71
C LEU A 230 24.58 3.62 -18.84
N ALA A 231 25.48 4.01 -17.94
CA ALA A 231 26.12 5.30 -17.95
C ALA A 231 27.63 5.15 -17.72
N CYS A 232 28.44 5.95 -18.39
CA CYS A 232 29.83 6.13 -17.98
C CYS A 232 29.90 6.85 -16.64
N GLU A 233 31.03 6.72 -15.94
CA GLU A 233 31.23 7.33 -14.62
C GLU A 233 31.00 8.86 -14.64
N GLU A 234 31.48 9.55 -15.68
CA GLU A 234 31.33 11.00 -15.81
C GLU A 234 29.86 11.41 -15.94
N CYS A 235 29.11 10.78 -16.83
CA CYS A 235 27.70 11.10 -17.03
C CYS A 235 26.86 10.69 -15.82
N ASN A 236 27.18 9.56 -15.18
CA ASN A 236 26.50 9.14 -13.96
C ASN A 236 26.70 10.16 -12.82
N LYS A 237 27.95 10.60 -12.60
CA LYS A 237 28.28 11.66 -11.63
C LYS A 237 27.62 12.99 -11.99
N LYS A 238 27.65 13.38 -13.27
CA LYS A 238 27.04 14.62 -13.77
C LYS A 238 25.54 14.59 -13.50
N LYS A 239 24.83 13.54 -13.86
CA LYS A 239 23.39 13.41 -13.60
C LYS A 239 23.10 13.41 -12.10
N GLY A 240 23.80 12.59 -11.32
CA GLY A 240 23.61 12.46 -9.89
C GLY A 240 22.15 12.13 -9.54
N ASN A 241 21.54 12.92 -8.64
CA ASN A 241 20.15 12.75 -8.23
C ASN A 241 19.13 13.58 -9.02
N ARG A 242 19.54 14.20 -10.14
CA ARG A 242 18.65 15.01 -10.98
C ARG A 242 17.63 14.15 -11.70
N ASP A 243 16.46 14.73 -11.97
CA ASP A 243 15.47 14.05 -12.83
C ASP A 243 16.03 13.92 -14.25
N ILE A 244 15.69 12.84 -14.96
CA ILE A 244 16.20 12.64 -16.33
C ILE A 244 15.76 13.77 -17.28
N ARG A 245 14.58 14.36 -17.04
CA ARG A 245 14.05 15.49 -17.81
C ARG A 245 14.84 16.77 -17.57
N GLU A 246 15.34 16.96 -16.34
CA GLU A 246 16.22 18.08 -15.99
C GLU A 246 17.62 17.87 -16.57
N PHE A 247 18.11 16.62 -16.58
CA PHE A 247 19.45 16.31 -17.05
C PHE A 247 19.61 16.40 -18.57
N LEU A 248 18.57 16.01 -19.32
CA LEU A 248 18.54 16.01 -20.79
C LEU A 248 17.60 17.09 -21.35
N ALA A 249 17.45 18.22 -20.64
CA ALA A 249 16.56 19.30 -21.06
C ALA A 249 16.88 19.81 -22.49
N ASP A 250 18.17 19.84 -22.82
CA ASP A 250 18.69 20.32 -24.10
C ASP A 250 18.76 19.22 -25.18
N ASP A 251 18.55 17.95 -24.82
CA ASP A 251 18.64 16.78 -25.72
C ASP A 251 17.34 15.97 -25.67
N LYS A 252 16.29 16.56 -26.27
CA LYS A 252 14.95 15.99 -26.34
C LYS A 252 14.91 14.62 -27.05
N PRO A 253 15.59 14.41 -28.21
CA PRO A 253 15.56 13.11 -28.87
C PRO A 253 16.09 11.99 -27.98
N ARG A 254 17.20 12.23 -27.26
CA ARG A 254 17.75 11.23 -26.34
C ARG A 254 16.86 11.01 -25.13
N LEU A 255 16.25 12.07 -24.60
CA LEU A 255 15.27 11.96 -23.51
C LEU A 255 14.08 11.07 -23.90
N GLU A 256 13.50 11.29 -25.07
CA GLU A 256 12.38 10.50 -25.59
C GLU A 256 12.76 9.03 -25.79
N ARG A 257 13.94 8.77 -26.39
CA ARG A 257 14.50 7.41 -26.53
C ARG A 257 14.61 6.69 -25.19
N ILE A 258 15.17 7.36 -24.17
CA ILE A 258 15.34 6.76 -22.84
C ILE A 258 13.99 6.55 -22.15
N GLN A 259 13.08 7.51 -22.26
CA GLN A 259 11.75 7.41 -21.65
C GLN A 259 10.89 6.31 -22.29
N ALA A 260 11.03 6.05 -23.59
CA ALA A 260 10.33 4.94 -24.27
C ALA A 260 10.67 3.57 -23.66
N HIS A 261 11.86 3.42 -23.08
CA HIS A 261 12.25 2.19 -22.38
C HIS A 261 11.76 2.13 -20.92
N THR A 262 11.22 3.22 -20.39
CA THR A 262 10.73 3.26 -19.01
C THR A 262 9.30 2.75 -18.90
N LYS A 263 9.08 1.80 -17.97
CA LYS A 263 7.75 1.30 -17.63
C LYS A 263 7.31 1.88 -16.29
N THR A 264 6.03 2.26 -16.18
CA THR A 264 5.43 2.74 -14.93
C THR A 264 5.62 1.71 -13.80
N PRO A 265 6.11 2.12 -12.62
CA PRO A 265 6.31 1.21 -11.50
C PRO A 265 4.97 0.80 -10.87
N LEU A 266 4.65 -0.49 -10.89
CA LEU A 266 3.45 -1.07 -10.28
C LEU A 266 3.61 -1.35 -8.77
N LYS A 267 4.28 -0.43 -8.06
CA LYS A 267 4.59 -0.57 -6.63
C LYS A 267 3.34 -0.71 -5.76
N ASP A 268 2.28 0.00 -6.13
CA ASP A 268 1.04 0.05 -5.37
C ASP A 268 0.25 -1.26 -5.54
N ALA A 269 0.18 -1.78 -6.76
CA ALA A 269 -0.40 -3.08 -7.07
C ALA A 269 0.33 -4.22 -6.34
N ALA A 270 1.67 -4.24 -6.39
CA ALA A 270 2.48 -5.22 -5.68
C ALA A 270 2.24 -5.18 -4.16
N ALA A 271 2.08 -3.98 -3.60
CA ALA A 271 1.84 -3.81 -2.19
C ALA A 271 0.45 -4.29 -1.73
N VAL A 272 -0.58 -4.15 -2.59
CA VAL A 272 -1.92 -4.70 -2.33
C VAL A 272 -1.91 -6.23 -2.45
N ASN A 273 -1.33 -6.77 -3.52
CA ASN A 273 -1.21 -8.22 -3.73
C ASN A 273 -0.53 -8.92 -2.53
N ALA A 274 0.57 -8.35 -2.02
CA ALA A 274 1.31 -8.90 -0.89
C ALA A 274 0.52 -8.91 0.42
N ALA A 275 -0.32 -7.90 0.66
CA ALA A 275 -1.11 -7.77 1.89
C ALA A 275 -2.47 -8.49 1.84
N ARG A 276 -2.99 -8.77 0.64
CA ARG A 276 -4.36 -9.27 0.38
C ARG A 276 -4.82 -10.35 1.35
N TYR A 277 -4.12 -11.47 1.40
CA TYR A 277 -4.53 -12.59 2.26
C TYR A 277 -4.17 -12.40 3.73
N VAL A 278 -3.14 -11.60 4.03
CA VAL A 278 -2.73 -11.32 5.41
C VAL A 278 -3.83 -10.54 6.14
N ILE A 279 -4.44 -9.56 5.48
CA ILE A 279 -5.55 -8.77 6.04
C ILE A 279 -6.71 -9.70 6.45
N GLY A 280 -7.17 -10.57 5.55
CA GLY A 280 -8.25 -11.50 5.87
C GLY A 280 -7.89 -12.48 6.99
N ARG A 281 -6.67 -13.01 7.00
CA ARG A 281 -6.20 -13.91 8.09
C ARG A 281 -6.16 -13.21 9.45
N GLU A 282 -5.67 -11.97 9.51
CA GLU A 282 -5.64 -11.21 10.76
C GLU A 282 -7.05 -10.80 11.23
N LEU A 283 -7.96 -10.51 10.31
CA LEU A 283 -9.36 -10.23 10.64
C LEU A 283 -10.10 -11.46 11.20
N LYS A 284 -9.78 -12.67 10.73
CA LYS A 284 -10.36 -13.92 11.27
C LYS A 284 -10.08 -14.08 12.77
N LYS A 285 -8.96 -13.54 13.28
CA LYS A 285 -8.62 -13.58 14.70
C LYS A 285 -9.55 -12.74 15.59
N LEU A 286 -10.45 -11.93 14.99
CA LEU A 286 -11.46 -11.17 15.73
C LEU A 286 -12.69 -12.00 16.12
N GLY A 287 -12.75 -13.29 15.76
CA GLY A 287 -13.84 -14.19 16.13
C GLY A 287 -15.11 -14.02 15.29
N LEU A 288 -15.03 -13.30 14.16
CA LEU A 288 -16.13 -13.13 13.22
C LEU A 288 -15.88 -13.95 11.95
N LEU A 289 -16.97 -14.32 11.27
CA LEU A 289 -16.89 -15.00 9.98
C LEU A 289 -16.35 -14.03 8.93
N VAL A 290 -15.24 -14.41 8.27
CA VAL A 290 -14.59 -13.59 7.24
C VAL A 290 -14.74 -14.25 5.88
N SER A 291 -15.42 -13.57 4.96
CA SER A 291 -15.53 -13.94 3.56
C SER A 291 -14.61 -13.08 2.68
N PHE A 292 -14.31 -13.63 1.51
CA PHE A 292 -13.58 -12.96 0.45
C PHE A 292 -14.52 -12.82 -0.75
N TRP A 293 -14.49 -11.66 -1.41
CA TRP A 293 -15.30 -11.38 -2.60
C TRP A 293 -14.49 -10.61 -3.65
#